data_AF-A0A829MWN4-F1
#
_entry.id   AF-A0A829MWN4-F1
#
_cell.length_a   1.000
_cell.length_b   1.000
_cell.length_c   1.000
_cell.angle_alpha   90.00
_cell.angle_beta   90.00
_cell.angle_gamma   90.00
#
_symmetry.space_group_name_H-M   'P 1'
#
loop_
_entity.id
_entity.type
_entity.pdbx_description
1 polymer ?
#
loop_
_entity_poly.entity_id
_entity_poly.type
_entity_poly.pdbx_seq_one_letter_code
_entity_poly.pdbx_strand_id
1 'polypeptide(L)' 'MIDDVETSPALDTRLGSLRARMRDARITEADMKTFQKVASIMVGGSGRISGDDLIAASFVLEDQPEGL' A
#
# COMPACT_ATOMS: atom_id res chain seq x y z
N MET A 1 12.41 20.34 17.51
CA MET A 1 12.94 20.58 16.16
C MET A 1 12.30 19.51 15.30
N ILE A 2 11.49 19.91 14.32
CA ILE A 2 10.91 18.99 13.34
C ILE A 2 12.06 18.73 12.38
N ASP A 3 12.58 17.51 12.37
CA ASP A 3 13.55 17.09 11.36
C ASP A 3 12.89 17.29 9.99
N ASP A 4 13.35 18.34 9.31
CA ASP A 4 13.01 18.64 7.94
C ASP A 4 13.29 17.35 7.16
N VAL A 5 12.26 16.78 6.54
CA VAL A 5 12.43 15.70 5.56
C VAL A 5 13.11 16.36 4.38
N GLU A 6 14.41 16.61 4.51
CA GLU A 6 15.32 16.90 3.42
C GLU A 6 15.12 15.73 2.47
N THR A 7 14.32 15.94 1.44
CA THR A 7 14.05 14.96 0.40
C THR A 7 15.39 14.66 -0.24
N SER A 8 16.03 13.59 0.24
CA SER A 8 17.29 13.13 -0.29
C SER A 8 17.11 12.98 -1.79
N PRO A 9 18.01 13.51 -2.64
CA PRO A 9 17.91 13.35 -4.09
C PRO A 9 17.76 11.88 -4.53
N ALA A 10 18.28 10.95 -3.72
CA ALA A 10 18.09 9.51 -3.89
C ALA A 10 16.64 9.05 -3.65
N LEU A 11 15.93 9.65 -2.69
CA LEU A 11 14.54 9.37 -2.41
C LEU A 11 13.63 9.84 -3.55
N ASP A 12 13.88 11.04 -4.07
CA ASP A 12 13.12 11.58 -5.20
C ASP A 12 13.29 10.72 -6.46
N THR A 13 14.51 10.28 -6.72
CA THR A 13 14.81 9.36 -7.82
C THR A 13 14.03 8.04 -7.68
N ARG A 14 14.02 7.47 -6.46
CA ARG A 14 13.27 6.24 -6.17
C ARG A 14 11.76 6.44 -6.28
N LEU A 15 11.25 7.58 -5.81
CA LEU A 15 9.83 7.92 -5.91
C LEU A 15 9.39 8.10 -7.37
N GLY A 16 10.21 8.76 -8.19
CA GLY A 16 9.97 8.90 -9.63
C GLY A 16 9.92 7.55 -10.34
N SER A 17 10.88 6.66 -10.05
CA SER A 17 10.89 5.30 -10.59
C SER A 17 9.67 4.48 -10.16
N LEU A 18 9.28 4.59 -8.88
CA LEU A 18 8.08 3.91 -8.36
C LEU A 18 6.81 4.39 -9.07
N ARG A 19 6.65 5.71 -9.23
CA ARG A 19 5.50 6.30 -9.94
C ARG A 19 5.42 5.86 -11.39
N ALA A 20 6.55 5.75 -12.09
CA ALA A 20 6.57 5.24 -13.46
C ALA A 20 6.07 3.79 -13.52
N ARG A 21 6.58 2.91 -12.64
CA ARG A 21 6.15 1.51 -12.58
C ARG A 21 4.67 1.35 -12.22
N MET A 22 4.16 2.16 -11.29
CA MET A 22 2.74 2.15 -10.94
C MET A 22 1.86 2.51 -12.13
N ARG A 23 2.25 3.54 -12.90
CA ARG A 23 1.54 3.95 -14.12
C ARG A 23 1.60 2.87 -15.21
N ASP A 24 2.75 2.26 -15.43
CA ASP A 24 2.92 1.17 -16.40
C ASP A 24 2.04 -0.04 -16.04
N ALA A 25 1.92 -0.33 -14.74
CA ALA A 25 1.05 -1.37 -14.21
C ALA A 25 -0.44 -0.96 -14.09
N ARG A 26 -0.79 0.28 -14.49
CA ARG A 26 -2.14 0.87 -14.37
C ARG A 26 -2.71 0.85 -12.95
N ILE A 27 -1.84 0.92 -11.94
CA ILE A 27 -2.25 0.99 -10.54
C ILE A 27 -2.86 2.38 -10.30
N THR A 28 -4.13 2.39 -9.90
CA THR A 28 -4.89 3.59 -9.62
C THR A 28 -4.69 4.06 -8.17
N GLU A 29 -5.11 5.29 -7.86
CA GLU A 29 -5.16 5.75 -6.47
C GLU A 29 -6.13 4.91 -5.62
N ALA A 30 -7.20 4.39 -6.22
CA ALA A 30 -8.14 3.51 -5.55
C ALA A 30 -7.46 2.19 -5.16
N ASP A 31 -6.67 1.59 -6.06
CA ASP A 31 -5.89 0.38 -5.78
C ASP A 31 -4.90 0.60 -4.64
N MET A 32 -4.23 1.75 -4.62
CA MET A 32 -3.30 2.11 -3.55
C MET A 32 -4.03 2.30 -2.20
N LYS A 33 -5.21 2.91 -2.19
CA LYS A 33 -6.04 3.05 -0.98
C LYS A 33 -6.52 1.70 -0.47
N THR A 34 -6.94 0.80 -1.36
CA THR A 34 -7.31 -0.57 -1.00
C THR A 34 -6.12 -1.31 -0.41
N PHE A 35 -4.94 -1.20 -1.04
CA PHE A 35 -3.71 -1.78 -0.50
C PHE A 35 -3.37 -1.24 0.89
N GLN A 36 -3.48 0.06 1.12
CA GLN A 36 -3.24 0.68 2.44
C GLN A 36 -4.23 0.18 3.49
N LYS A 37 -5.52 0.03 3.15
CA LYS A 37 -6.55 -0.51 4.05
C LYS A 37 -6.21 -1.96 4.44
N VAL A 38 -5.90 -2.79 3.45
CA VAL A 38 -5.51 -4.19 3.64
C VAL A 38 -4.23 -4.28 4.48
N ALA A 39 -3.18 -3.53 4.12
CA ALA A 39 -1.93 -3.47 4.88
C ALA A 39 -2.13 -3.00 6.33
N SER A 40 -3.03 -2.05 6.58
CA SER A 40 -3.32 -1.54 7.94
C SER A 40 -4.04 -2.59 8.81
N ILE A 41 -4.90 -3.40 8.21
CA ILE A 41 -5.58 -4.51 8.90
C ILE A 41 -4.57 -5.63 9.20
N MET A 42 -3.67 -5.92 8.24
CA MET A 42 -2.68 -6.99 8.33
C MET A 42 -1.51 -6.69 9.25
N VAL A 43 -1.08 -5.43 9.34
CA VAL A 43 0.16 -5.07 10.03
C VAL A 43 0.12 -5.36 11.53
N GLY A 44 -1.05 -5.49 12.15
CA GLY A 44 -1.20 -5.95 13.54
C GLY A 44 -0.31 -5.24 14.57
N GLY A 45 0.20 -4.05 14.26
CA GLY A 45 1.18 -3.31 15.06
C GLY A 45 2.67 -3.65 14.85
N SER A 46 3.02 -4.68 14.07
CA SER A 46 4.41 -5.19 13.95
C SER A 46 5.16 -4.74 12.68
N GLY A 47 4.50 -4.05 11.76
CA GLY A 47 5.13 -3.47 10.56
C GLY A 47 5.60 -4.47 9.50
N ARG A 48 5.23 -5.75 9.62
CA ARG A 48 5.51 -6.80 8.64
C ARG A 48 4.20 -7.42 8.19
N ILE A 49 3.97 -7.40 6.88
CA ILE A 49 2.89 -8.18 6.25
C ILE A 49 3.45 -9.59 6.03
N SER A 50 2.92 -10.58 6.76
CA SER A 50 3.26 -11.99 6.57
C SER A 50 2.49 -12.59 5.39
N GLY A 51 2.93 -13.75 4.90
CA GLY A 51 2.21 -14.47 3.82
C GLY A 51 0.81 -14.90 4.24
N ASP A 52 0.63 -15.27 5.50
CA ASP A 52 -0.66 -15.66 6.06
C ASP A 52 -1.63 -14.49 6.12
N ASP A 53 -1.12 -13.28 6.33
CA ASP A 53 -1.93 -12.06 6.29
C ASP A 53 -2.53 -11.87 4.88
N LEU A 54 -1.75 -12.11 3.80
CA LEU A 54 -2.20 -12.02 2.41
C LEU A 54 -3.32 -13.03 2.09
N ILE A 55 -3.23 -14.23 2.70
CA ILE A 55 -4.28 -15.24 2.60
C ILE A 55 -5.54 -14.76 3.34
N ALA A 56 -5.40 -14.20 4.55
CA ALA A 56 -6.53 -13.69 5.32
C ALA A 56 -7.28 -12.55 4.60
N ALA A 57 -6.59 -11.62 3.92
CA ALA A 57 -7.27 -10.59 3.13
C ALA A 57 -8.05 -11.14 1.95
N SER A 58 -7.61 -12.27 1.37
CA SER A 58 -8.32 -12.89 0.25
C SER A 58 -9.72 -13.37 0.68
N PHE A 59 -9.88 -13.80 1.94
CA PHE A 59 -11.17 -14.18 2.51
C PHE A 59 -12.05 -12.98 2.92
N VAL A 60 -11.44 -11.84 3.27
CA VAL A 60 -12.19 -10.63 3.68
C VAL A 60 -12.75 -9.87 2.47
N LEU A 61 -12.12 -10.00 1.30
CA LEU A 61 -12.57 -9.35 0.06
C LEU A 61 -13.74 -10.10 -0.61
N GLU A 62 -13.96 -11.38 -0.29
CA GLU A 62 -15.13 -12.14 -0.76
C GLU A 62 -16.42 -11.84 0.02
N ASP A 63 -16.32 -11.24 1.22
CA ASP A 63 -17.45 -10.99 2.12
C ASP A 63 -17.97 -9.54 2.08
N GLN A 64 -17.50 -8.70 1.15
CA GLN A 64 -18.14 -7.41 0.89
C GLN A 64 -19.30 -7.58 -0.11
N PRO A 65 -20.57 -7.50 0.32
CA PRO A 65 -21.67 -7.42 -0.62
C PRO A 65 -21.54 -6.11 -1.42
N GLU A 66 -21.50 -6.25 -2.74
CA GLU A 66 -21.80 -5.18 -3.69
C GLU A 66 -23.23 -4.70 -3.41
N GLY A 67 -23.36 -3.57 -2.72
CA GLY A 67 -24.60 -2.81 -2.60
C GLY A 67 -25.28 -2.87 -1.24
N LEU A 68 -25.27 -1.72 -0.56
CA LEU A 68 -26.46 -1.00 -0.07
C LEU A 68 -26.13 0.49 0.03
#